data_AF-A0A9X2Q483-F1
#
_entry.id   AF-A0A9X2Q483-F1
#
_cell.length_a   1.000
_cell.length_b   1.000
_cell.length_c   1.000
_cell.angle_alpha   90.00
_cell.angle_beta   90.00
_cell.angle_gamma   90.00
#
_symmetry.space_group_name_H-M   'P 1'
#
loop_
_entity.id
_entity.type
_entity.pdbx_description
1 polymer ?
#
loop_
_entity_poly.entity_id
_entity_poly.type
_entity_poly.pdbx_seq_one_letter_code
_entity_poly.pdbx_strand_id
1 'polypeptide(L)'
;MVVYHGSLDRIEEGFRPLSHFGTEVAARRRIDQKRTEAPGQVGYLHEVELTFDRALRLRDWGTNRPHDILCHDLLRAAGCPQWRISRAVTGGNPVERTVDHLVAEGYDAAAYANEVEDPGSLSYLNLTAGQATIQSTTVVGGPSANG
;
A
#
# COMPACT_ATOMS: atom_id res chain seq x y z
N MET A 1 5.06 -12.66 6.69
CA MET A 1 5.67 -11.68 7.62
C MET A 1 4.59 -10.77 8.19
N VAL A 2 4.80 -10.15 9.35
CA VAL A 2 3.81 -9.24 9.96
C VAL A 2 4.09 -7.80 9.54
N VAL A 3 3.07 -7.10 9.06
CA VAL A 3 3.08 -5.69 8.65
C VAL A 3 1.77 -5.02 9.05
N TYR A 4 1.69 -3.69 8.93
CA TYR A 4 0.55 -2.91 9.39
C TYR A 4 -0.05 -2.04 8.29
N HIS A 5 -1.38 -1.93 8.28
CA HIS A 5 -2.14 -1.02 7.45
C HIS A 5 -2.93 -0.03 8.31
N GLY A 6 -2.78 1.27 8.02
CA GLY A 6 -3.50 2.35 8.70
C GLY A 6 -4.56 2.97 7.79
N SER A 7 -5.81 2.98 8.25
CA SER A 7 -6.97 3.52 7.51
C SER A 7 -7.92 4.29 8.43
N LEU A 8 -8.81 5.11 7.84
CA LEU A 8 -9.98 5.67 8.55
C LEU A 8 -11.24 4.82 8.33
N ASP A 9 -11.19 3.90 7.38
CA ASP A 9 -12.23 2.91 7.13
C ASP A 9 -11.80 1.57 7.71
N ARG A 10 -12.74 0.89 8.38
CA ARG A 10 -12.53 -0.49 8.82
C ARG A 10 -12.56 -1.41 7.60
N ILE A 11 -11.48 -2.15 7.38
CA ILE A 11 -11.38 -3.13 6.32
C ILE A 11 -11.76 -4.52 6.87
N GLU A 12 -12.73 -5.17 6.25
CA GLU A 12 -13.19 -6.52 6.62
C GLU A 12 -13.04 -7.52 5.47
N GLU A 13 -13.22 -7.08 4.22
CA GLU A 13 -13.20 -7.93 3.03
C GLU A 13 -11.80 -8.20 2.45
N GLY A 14 -10.75 -7.75 3.15
CA GLY A 14 -9.36 -7.84 2.69
C GLY A 14 -8.91 -6.66 1.83
N PHE A 15 -7.73 -6.80 1.24
CA PHE A 15 -7.02 -5.70 0.61
C PHE A 15 -7.04 -5.77 -0.91
N ARG A 16 -7.32 -4.62 -1.55
CA ARG A 16 -7.23 -4.47 -3.00
C ARG A 16 -5.77 -4.48 -3.45
N PRO A 17 -5.46 -4.80 -4.72
CA PRO A 17 -4.13 -4.61 -5.26
C PRO A 17 -3.62 -3.18 -5.03
N LEU A 18 -2.31 -3.07 -4.81
CA LEU A 18 -1.58 -1.85 -4.47
C LEU A 18 -1.95 -1.25 -3.10
N SER A 19 -2.56 -2.03 -2.20
CA SER A 19 -2.70 -1.61 -0.81
C SER A 19 -1.33 -1.53 -0.15
N HIS A 20 -1.12 -0.47 0.63
CA HIS A 20 0.15 -0.23 1.30
C HIS A 20 0.19 -0.87 2.68
N PHE A 21 1.33 -1.48 3.00
CA PHE A 21 1.68 -1.98 4.32
C PHE A 21 3.06 -1.48 4.77
N GLY A 22 3.26 -1.25 6.06
CA GLY A 22 4.54 -0.82 6.61
C GLY A 22 4.69 -1.26 8.06
N THR A 23 5.51 -0.55 8.82
CA THR A 23 5.60 -0.74 10.27
C THR A 23 4.36 -0.22 10.98
N GLU A 24 4.17 -0.62 12.24
CA GLU A 24 3.11 -0.07 13.09
C GLU A 24 3.22 1.47 13.19
N VAL A 25 4.44 1.97 13.35
CA VAL A 25 4.75 3.42 13.40
C VAL A 25 4.29 4.11 12.12
N ALA A 26 4.64 3.57 10.95
CA ALA A 26 4.23 4.12 9.67
C ALA A 26 2.70 4.12 9.49
N ALA A 27 2.04 3.03 9.87
CA ALA A 27 0.60 2.90 9.78
C ALA A 27 -0.14 3.88 10.70
N ARG A 28 0.32 4.05 11.96
CA ARG A 28 -0.23 5.04 12.89
C ARG A 28 -0.05 6.47 12.38
N ARG A 29 1.15 6.81 11.89
CA ARG A 29 1.41 8.14 11.33
C ARG A 29 0.51 8.46 10.14
N ARG A 30 0.19 7.46 9.31
CA ARG A 30 -0.77 7.64 8.22
C ARG A 30 -2.20 7.87 8.71
N ILE A 31 -2.62 7.18 9.77
CA ILE A 31 -3.91 7.45 10.41
C ILE A 31 -3.94 8.91 10.88
N ASP A 32 -2.91 9.38 11.58
CA ASP A 32 -2.85 10.75 12.10
C ASP A 32 -2.86 11.80 10.97
N GLN A 33 -2.13 11.55 9.88
CA GLN A 33 -2.16 12.41 8.70
C GLN A 33 -3.56 12.49 8.09
N LYS A 34 -4.21 11.34 7.84
CA LYS A 34 -5.57 11.30 7.30
C LYS A 34 -6.59 11.97 8.23
N ARG A 35 -6.44 11.86 9.56
CA ARG A 35 -7.31 12.54 10.54
C ARG A 35 -7.16 14.05 10.52
N THR A 36 -6.01 14.57 10.08
CA THR A 36 -5.84 16.02 9.86
C THR A 36 -6.73 16.50 8.71
N GLU A 37 -6.94 15.65 7.70
CA GLU A 37 -7.80 15.91 6.54
C GLU A 37 -9.28 15.62 6.84
N ALA A 38 -9.56 14.67 7.74
CA ALA A 38 -10.90 14.29 8.18
C ALA A 38 -11.02 14.26 9.72
N PRO A 39 -11.11 15.42 10.39
CA PRO A 39 -11.16 15.49 11.85
C PRO A 39 -12.34 14.72 12.46
N GLY A 40 -12.11 14.10 13.61
CA GLY A 40 -13.15 13.37 14.37
C GLY A 40 -13.42 11.94 13.88
N GLN A 41 -12.84 11.52 12.75
CA GLN A 41 -12.91 10.12 12.34
C GLN A 41 -12.02 9.22 13.20
N VAL A 42 -12.50 7.99 13.36
CA VAL A 42 -11.79 6.92 14.06
C VAL A 42 -10.80 6.27 13.10
N GLY A 43 -9.59 6.02 13.58
CA GLY A 43 -8.59 5.26 12.85
C GLY A 43 -8.69 3.76 13.11
N TYR A 44 -8.28 2.96 12.13
CA TYR A 44 -8.15 1.52 12.23
C TYR A 44 -6.72 1.13 11.86
N LEU A 45 -6.07 0.43 12.79
CA LEU A 45 -4.77 -0.18 12.62
C LEU A 45 -4.99 -1.69 12.43
N HIS A 46 -4.72 -2.17 11.23
CA HIS A 46 -4.81 -3.59 10.90
C HIS A 46 -3.43 -4.21 10.97
N GLU A 47 -3.27 -5.23 11.80
CA GLU A 47 -2.12 -6.13 11.75
C GLU A 47 -2.37 -7.18 10.68
N VAL A 48 -1.40 -7.35 9.78
CA VAL A 48 -1.57 -8.11 8.54
C VAL A 48 -0.41 -9.08 8.40
N GLU A 49 -0.74 -10.34 8.16
CA GLU A 49 0.21 -11.30 7.62
C GLU A 49 0.30 -11.10 6.11
N LEU A 50 1.48 -10.67 5.65
CA LEU A 50 1.80 -10.49 4.23
C LEU A 50 2.75 -11.61 3.76
N THR A 51 2.37 -12.30 2.69
CA THR A 51 3.18 -13.37 2.06
C THR A 51 3.46 -13.05 0.61
N PHE A 52 4.71 -13.18 0.19
CA PHE A 52 5.15 -13.03 -1.20
C PHE A 52 6.48 -13.77 -1.41
N ASP A 53 6.77 -14.11 -2.66
CA ASP A 53 8.00 -14.78 -3.09
C ASP A 53 9.00 -13.81 -3.70
N ARG A 54 8.54 -12.87 -4.54
CA ARG A 54 9.42 -11.96 -5.29
C ARG A 54 8.85 -10.54 -5.37
N ALA A 55 9.38 -9.69 -4.50
CA ALA A 55 9.07 -8.26 -4.52
C ALA A 55 9.91 -7.48 -5.53
N LEU A 56 9.25 -6.67 -6.36
CA LEU A 56 9.88 -5.61 -7.14
C LEU A 56 10.43 -4.54 -6.19
N ARG A 57 11.71 -4.18 -6.35
CA ARG A 57 12.33 -3.13 -5.53
C ARG A 57 12.07 -1.76 -6.15
N LEU A 58 11.55 -0.86 -5.33
CA LEU A 58 11.24 0.50 -5.71
C LEU A 58 12.09 1.47 -4.88
N ARG A 59 12.28 2.67 -5.40
CA ARG A 59 12.69 3.82 -4.58
C ARG A 59 11.45 4.35 -3.87
N ASP A 60 11.58 4.87 -2.66
CA ASP A 60 10.46 5.62 -2.08
C ASP A 60 10.28 6.94 -2.83
N TRP A 61 9.03 7.25 -3.12
CA TRP A 61 8.63 8.44 -3.86
C TRP A 61 7.78 9.40 -3.02
N GLY A 62 7.65 9.11 -1.72
CA GLY A 62 6.82 9.82 -0.78
C GLY A 62 5.36 9.39 -0.82
N THR A 63 4.59 9.85 0.17
CA THR A 63 3.21 9.46 0.41
C THR A 63 2.23 10.06 -0.61
N ASN A 64 1.20 9.29 -0.99
CA ASN A 64 0.04 9.68 -1.80
C ASN A 64 0.32 10.06 -3.26
N ARG A 65 0.80 9.10 -4.05
CA ARG A 65 0.79 9.20 -5.52
C ARG A 65 -0.60 8.83 -6.06
N PRO A 66 -1.16 9.61 -7.00
CA PRO A 66 -2.23 9.13 -7.87
C PRO A 66 -1.89 7.75 -8.48
N HIS A 67 -2.89 6.86 -8.59
CA HIS A 67 -2.67 5.48 -9.02
C HIS A 67 -2.02 5.37 -10.41
N ASP A 68 -2.30 6.28 -11.33
CA ASP A 68 -1.68 6.35 -12.65
C ASP A 68 -0.17 6.60 -12.57
N ILE A 69 0.27 7.52 -11.69
CA ILE A 69 1.69 7.79 -11.44
C ILE A 69 2.36 6.59 -10.76
N LEU A 70 1.70 6.00 -9.75
CA LEU A 70 2.21 4.79 -9.09
C LEU A 70 2.39 3.63 -10.09
N CYS A 71 1.41 3.41 -10.96
CA CYS A 71 1.46 2.40 -12.01
C CYS A 71 2.61 2.66 -13.00
N HIS A 72 2.79 3.93 -13.41
CA HIS A 72 3.89 4.33 -14.27
C HIS A 72 5.25 3.96 -13.64
N ASP A 73 5.45 4.27 -12.36
CA ASP A 73 6.71 4.04 -11.66
C ASP A 73 6.99 2.57 -11.40
N LEU A 74 5.96 1.78 -11.08
CA LEU A 74 6.03 0.31 -10.98
C LEU A 74 6.50 -0.32 -12.30
N LEU A 75 5.87 0.05 -13.41
CA LEU A 75 6.22 -0.50 -14.72
C LEU A 75 7.63 -0.06 -15.15
N ARG A 76 8.01 1.18 -14.85
CA ARG A 76 9.37 1.67 -15.10
C ARG A 76 10.41 0.90 -14.28
N ALA A 77 10.15 0.64 -13.01
CA ALA A 77 11.03 -0.13 -12.14
C ALA A 77 11.17 -1.59 -12.59
N ALA A 78 10.12 -2.16 -13.18
CA ALA A 78 10.16 -3.48 -13.83
C ALA A 78 10.93 -3.50 -15.16
N GLY A 79 11.46 -2.35 -15.64
CA GLY A 79 12.18 -2.26 -16.90
C GLY A 79 11.28 -2.23 -18.14
N CYS A 80 9.98 -1.95 -17.96
CA CYS A 80 9.02 -1.90 -19.06
C CYS A 80 9.35 -0.74 -20.02
N PRO A 81 9.32 -0.95 -21.36
CA PRO A 81 9.59 0.12 -22.30
C PRO A 81 8.47 1.18 -22.28
N GLN A 82 8.84 2.45 -22.50
CA GLN A 82 7.93 3.61 -22.36
C GLN A 82 6.59 3.45 -23.09
N TRP A 83 6.59 2.87 -24.30
CA TRP A 83 5.35 2.69 -25.07
C TRP A 83 4.37 1.71 -24.40
N ARG A 84 4.87 0.68 -23.70
CA ARG A 84 4.02 -0.24 -22.91
C ARG A 84 3.50 0.46 -21.66
N ILE A 85 4.33 1.25 -20.99
CA ILE A 85 3.91 2.06 -19.85
C ILE A 85 2.76 2.98 -20.27
N SER A 86 2.94 3.76 -21.34
CA SER A 86 1.91 4.66 -21.88
C SER A 86 0.62 3.91 -22.23
N ARG A 87 0.70 2.71 -22.82
CA ARG A 87 -0.47 1.88 -23.13
C ARG A 87 -1.19 1.36 -21.88
N ALA A 88 -0.44 1.00 -20.85
CA ALA A 88 -0.99 0.50 -19.59
C ALA A 88 -1.69 1.61 -18.80
N VAL A 89 -1.11 2.81 -18.75
CA VAL A 89 -1.64 3.92 -17.93
C VAL A 89 -2.75 4.74 -18.62
N THR A 90 -2.80 4.78 -19.96
CA THR A 90 -3.80 5.59 -20.70
C THR A 90 -5.01 4.79 -21.22
N GLY A 91 -4.96 3.46 -21.16
CA GLY A 91 -6.06 2.62 -21.61
C GLY A 91 -6.60 1.72 -20.49
N GLY A 92 -7.92 1.62 -20.38
CA GLY A 92 -8.56 0.72 -19.41
C GLY A 92 -8.24 1.06 -17.94
N ASN A 93 -8.27 0.05 -17.07
CA ASN A 93 -7.90 0.20 -15.67
C ASN A 93 -6.37 0.09 -15.50
N PRO A 94 -5.67 1.16 -15.11
CA PRO A 94 -4.21 1.17 -15.02
C PRO A 94 -3.67 0.23 -13.93
N VAL A 95 -4.42 0.03 -12.84
CA VAL A 95 -4.02 -0.85 -11.73
C VAL A 95 -4.01 -2.30 -12.20
N GLU A 96 -5.11 -2.75 -12.82
CA GLU A 96 -5.25 -4.12 -13.32
C GLU A 96 -4.15 -4.46 -14.33
N ARG A 97 -3.94 -3.61 -15.34
CA ARG A 97 -2.91 -3.83 -16.36
C ARG A 97 -1.49 -3.83 -15.79
N THR A 98 -1.24 -3.00 -14.79
CA THR A 98 0.07 -2.95 -14.12
C THR A 98 0.30 -4.23 -13.33
N VAL A 99 -0.68 -4.65 -12.52
CA VAL A 99 -0.63 -5.89 -11.75
C VAL A 99 -0.43 -7.09 -12.68
N ASP A 100 -1.22 -7.19 -13.76
CA ASP A 100 -1.10 -8.28 -14.73
C ASP A 100 0.30 -8.36 -15.33
N HIS A 101 0.88 -7.21 -15.69
CA HIS A 101 2.23 -7.17 -16.23
C HIS A 101 3.27 -7.62 -15.19
N LEU A 102 3.21 -7.10 -13.97
CA LEU A 102 4.15 -7.46 -12.92
C LEU A 102 4.07 -8.93 -12.55
N VAL A 103 2.86 -9.48 -12.45
CA VAL A 103 2.63 -10.92 -12.21
C VAL A 103 3.17 -11.76 -13.36
N ALA A 104 2.97 -11.34 -14.61
CA ALA A 104 3.53 -12.04 -15.78
C ALA A 104 5.08 -12.04 -15.79
N GLU A 105 5.72 -11.03 -15.21
CA GLU A 105 7.18 -10.95 -15.00
C GLU A 105 7.66 -11.70 -13.74
N GLY A 106 6.73 -12.33 -13.01
CA GLY A 106 6.98 -13.14 -11.83
C GLY A 106 7.13 -12.34 -10.53
N TYR A 107 6.68 -11.08 -10.50
CA TYR A 107 6.58 -10.30 -9.27
C TYR A 107 5.20 -10.48 -8.65
N ASP A 108 5.15 -10.60 -7.34
CA ASP A 108 3.90 -10.69 -6.58
C ASP A 108 3.79 -9.58 -5.53
N ALA A 109 4.86 -8.87 -5.21
CA ALA A 109 4.82 -7.68 -4.35
C ALA A 109 5.67 -6.54 -4.90
N ALA A 110 5.53 -5.37 -4.30
CA ALA A 110 6.51 -4.29 -4.43
C ALA A 110 7.02 -3.91 -3.03
N ALA A 111 8.29 -3.54 -2.92
CA ALA A 111 8.91 -3.16 -1.65
C ALA A 111 9.85 -1.97 -1.80
N TYR A 112 9.85 -1.07 -0.82
CA TYR A 112 10.73 0.10 -0.79
C TYR A 112 11.13 0.46 0.64
N ALA A 113 12.26 1.14 0.78
CA ALA A 113 12.69 1.72 2.05
C ALA A 113 11.92 3.00 2.30
N ASN A 114 11.09 3.05 3.32
CA ASN A 114 10.28 4.20 3.71
C ASN A 114 11.20 5.39 4.04
N GLU A 115 10.94 6.55 3.47
CA GLU A 115 11.66 7.81 3.68
C GLU A 115 10.79 8.85 4.42
N VAL A 116 9.49 8.59 4.59
CA VAL A 116 8.52 9.58 5.08
C VAL A 116 7.92 9.21 6.44
N GLU A 117 7.13 8.13 6.52
CA GLU A 117 6.38 7.82 7.73
C GLU A 117 7.25 7.18 8.82
N ASP A 118 8.17 6.31 8.43
CA ASP A 118 9.12 5.64 9.33
C ASP A 118 10.48 5.47 8.62
N PRO A 119 11.31 6.53 8.57
CA PRO A 119 12.51 6.56 7.76
C PRO A 119 13.48 5.40 8.02
N GLY A 120 13.86 4.69 6.95
CA GLY A 120 14.76 3.54 6.97
C GLY A 120 14.08 2.18 7.15
N SER A 121 12.78 2.16 7.47
CA SER A 121 11.99 0.92 7.54
C SER A 121 11.57 0.42 6.16
N LEU A 122 11.04 -0.81 6.04
CA LEU A 122 10.49 -1.32 4.78
C LEU A 122 8.97 -1.14 4.72
N SER A 123 8.50 -0.64 3.58
CA SER A 123 7.10 -0.62 3.16
C SER A 123 6.88 -1.58 1.99
N TYR A 124 5.64 -2.03 1.83
CA TYR A 124 5.23 -3.02 0.85
C TYR A 124 3.91 -2.65 0.18
N LEU A 125 3.76 -3.06 -1.09
CA LEU A 125 2.51 -3.07 -1.84
C LEU A 125 2.17 -4.51 -2.19
N ASN A 126 0.95 -4.96 -1.95
CA ASN A 126 0.47 -6.24 -2.50
C ASN A 126 0.10 -6.08 -3.98
N LEU A 127 0.30 -7.11 -4.80
CA LEU A 127 -0.19 -7.11 -6.18
C LEU A 127 -1.45 -7.96 -6.33
N THR A 128 -1.69 -8.93 -5.44
CA THR A 128 -2.87 -9.79 -5.47
C THR A 128 -3.60 -9.80 -4.12
N ALA A 129 -4.90 -10.10 -4.15
CA ALA A 129 -5.74 -10.06 -2.94
C ALA A 129 -5.41 -11.17 -1.93
N GLY A 130 -4.82 -12.29 -2.38
CA GLY A 130 -4.51 -13.44 -1.53
C GLY A 130 -3.27 -13.29 -0.64
N GLN A 131 -2.52 -12.19 -0.76
CA GLN A 131 -1.24 -12.04 -0.07
C GLN A 131 -1.35 -11.47 1.33
N ALA A 132 -2.44 -10.75 1.62
CA ALA A 132 -2.59 -9.95 2.82
C ALA A 132 -3.78 -10.44 3.64
N THR A 133 -3.50 -11.10 4.76
CA THR A 133 -4.52 -11.62 5.68
C THR A 133 -4.54 -10.78 6.96
N ILE A 134 -5.71 -10.23 7.30
CA ILE A 134 -5.88 -9.48 8.55
C ILE A 134 -5.82 -10.46 9.73
N GLN A 135 -4.87 -10.25 10.64
CA GLN A 135 -4.71 -11.01 11.87
C GLN A 135 -5.49 -10.36 13.03
N SER A 136 -5.44 -9.03 13.12
CA SER A 136 -6.18 -8.27 14.12
C SER A 136 -6.47 -6.85 13.64
N THR A 137 -7.45 -6.20 14.27
CA THR A 137 -7.78 -4.79 14.03
C THR A 137 -7.92 -4.06 15.35
N THR A 138 -7.15 -2.99 15.51
CA THR A 138 -7.21 -2.10 16.67
C THR A 138 -7.80 -0.75 16.27
N VAL A 139 -8.73 -0.26 17.07
CA VAL A 139 -9.29 1.09 16.95
C VAL A 139 -8.26 2.09 17.49
N VAL A 140 -7.85 3.07 16.68
CA VAL A 140 -6.84 4.08 17.03
C VAL A 140 -7.45 5.47 16.92
N GLY A 141 -7.58 6.14 18.07
CA GLY A 141 -8.14 7.49 18.15
C GLY A 141 -9.65 7.50 17.96
N GLY A 142 -10.38 7.68 19.05
CA GLY A 142 -11.78 8.08 19.11
C GLY A 142 -11.94 9.08 20.26
N PRO A 143 -13.13 9.66 20.50
CA PRO A 143 -13.34 10.37 21.76
C PRO A 143 -12.94 9.44 22.90
N SER A 144 -12.09 9.92 23.82
CA SER A 144 -11.79 9.16 25.03
C SER A 144 -13.14 8.84 25.67
N ALA A 145 -13.45 7.54 25.79
CA ALA A 145 -14.49 7.07 26.67
C ALA A 145 -13.98 7.20 28.12
N ASN A 146 -13.65 8.42 28.53
CA ASN A 146 -13.44 8.76 29.92
C ASN A 146 -14.74 9.38 30.39
N GLY A 147 -15.52 8.55 31.09
CA GLY A 147 -16.61 9.00 31.95
C GLY A 147 -16.12 9.68 33.21
#